data_AF-A0AAU1W5K4-F1
#
_entry.id   AF-A0AAU1W5K4-F1
#
_cell.length_a   1.000
_cell.length_b   1.000
_cell.length_c   1.000
_cell.angle_alpha   90.00
_cell.angle_beta   90.00
_cell.angle_gamma   90.00
#
_symmetry.space_group_name_H-M   'P 1'
#
loop_
_entity.id
_entity.type
_entity.pdbx_description
1 polymer ?
#
loop_
_entity_poly.entity_id
_entity_poly.type
_entity_poly.pdbx_seq_one_letter_code
_entity_poly.pdbx_strand_id
1 'polypeptide(L)'
;MTTNRGRKHVIRHRMTSTGESYVVAAKNLKAMKDMGATAEAVRTQRWRPADSLDVPCPCGGTCEPGEKCDRCHARHRHVGRAPGSLTDVETWMDKYDCMGCASSYTLTVVLSGRPWGIAETIVQGGSAEPVVRARVFPGVVHPMMRPETPAED
;
A
#
# COMPACT_ATOMS: atom_id res chain seq x y z
N MET A 1 21.21 8.61 -16.33
CA MET A 1 21.99 7.35 -16.34
C MET A 1 22.78 7.16 -15.02
N THR A 2 22.14 7.16 -13.84
CA THR A 2 22.85 7.35 -12.55
C THR A 2 22.38 6.48 -11.37
N THR A 3 21.25 5.77 -11.48
CA THR A 3 20.68 4.96 -10.38
C THR A 3 21.56 3.79 -9.95
N ASN A 4 22.31 3.20 -10.89
CA ASN A 4 23.13 2.02 -10.61
C ASN A 4 24.42 2.35 -9.84
N ARG A 5 25.00 3.55 -10.06
CA ARG A 5 26.22 3.98 -9.34
C ARG A 5 25.92 4.31 -7.87
N GLY A 6 24.83 5.04 -7.61
CA GLY A 6 24.39 5.36 -6.25
C GLY A 6 24.05 4.11 -5.44
N ARG A 7 23.29 3.17 -6.02
CA ARG A 7 22.97 1.90 -5.38
C ARG A 7 24.23 1.10 -5.02
N LYS A 8 25.18 0.97 -5.94
CA LYS A 8 26.46 0.28 -5.68
C LYS A 8 27.26 0.97 -4.56
N HIS A 9 27.26 2.29 -4.50
CA HIS A 9 27.93 3.04 -3.44
C HIS A 9 27.36 2.72 -2.05
N VAL A 10 26.02 2.71 -1.91
CA VAL A 10 25.35 2.36 -0.64
C VAL A 10 25.65 0.91 -0.23
N ILE A 11 25.64 -0.03 -1.18
CA ILE A 11 25.98 -1.43 -0.88
C ILE A 11 27.42 -1.54 -0.40
N ARG A 12 28.38 -0.90 -1.09
CA ARG A 12 29.79 -0.91 -0.68
C ARG A 12 30.02 -0.27 0.68
N HIS A 13 29.38 0.87 0.95
CA HIS A 13 29.46 1.50 2.27
C HIS A 13 29.01 0.54 3.38
N ARG A 14 27.90 -0.18 3.16
CA ARG A 14 27.44 -1.20 4.10
C ARG A 14 28.48 -2.30 4.29
N MET A 15 29.01 -2.86 3.20
CA MET A 15 30.07 -3.88 3.27
C MET A 15 31.24 -3.43 4.15
N THR A 16 31.71 -2.18 3.97
CA THR A 16 32.79 -1.61 4.80
C THR A 16 32.39 -1.48 6.26
N SER A 17 31.15 -1.08 6.55
CA SER A 17 30.67 -0.89 7.93
C SER A 17 30.34 -2.19 8.68
N THR A 18 29.94 -3.26 7.97
CA THR A 18 29.43 -4.50 8.59
C THR A 18 30.30 -5.73 8.35
N GLY A 19 31.27 -5.66 7.44
CA GLY A 19 32.06 -6.82 7.01
C GLY A 19 31.28 -7.81 6.13
N GLU A 20 30.04 -7.49 5.74
CA GLU A 20 29.22 -8.35 4.89
C GLU A 20 29.76 -8.45 3.45
N SER A 21 29.50 -9.58 2.78
CA SER A 21 29.71 -9.69 1.34
C SER A 21 28.72 -8.79 0.58
N TYR A 22 29.06 -8.42 -0.67
CA TYR A 22 28.21 -7.56 -1.50
C TYR A 22 26.78 -8.11 -1.65
N VAL A 23 26.64 -9.43 -1.84
CA VAL A 23 25.35 -10.10 -2.02
C VAL A 23 24.50 -10.00 -0.75
N VAL A 24 25.12 -10.26 0.41
CA VAL A 24 24.46 -10.16 1.72
C VAL A 24 24.04 -8.73 2.01
N ALA A 25 24.95 -7.76 1.81
CA ALA A 25 24.64 -6.34 1.98
C ALA A 25 23.49 -5.87 1.08
N ALA A 26 23.46 -6.30 -0.19
CA ALA A 26 22.37 -5.97 -1.11
C ALA A 26 21.03 -6.61 -0.70
N LYS A 27 21.05 -7.87 -0.23
CA LYS A 27 19.86 -8.57 0.27
C LYS A 27 19.30 -7.90 1.52
N ASN A 28 20.17 -7.54 2.47
CA ASN A 28 19.78 -6.86 3.70
C ASN A 28 19.22 -5.46 3.43
N LEU A 29 19.81 -4.71 2.50
CA LEU A 29 19.27 -3.42 2.04
C LEU A 29 17.88 -3.55 1.42
N LYS A 30 17.66 -4.57 0.60
CA LYS A 30 16.33 -4.86 0.05
C LYS A 30 15.34 -5.22 1.17
N ALA A 31 15.71 -6.13 2.06
CA ALA A 31 14.85 -6.55 3.17
C ALA A 31 14.44 -5.38 4.07
N MET A 32 15.37 -4.49 4.41
CA MET A 32 15.05 -3.28 5.19
C MET A 32 14.10 -2.33 4.44
N LYS A 33 14.29 -2.16 3.12
CA LYS A 33 13.35 -1.37 2.30
C LYS A 33 11.95 -2.00 2.30
N ASP A 34 11.88 -3.32 2.12
CA ASP A 34 10.61 -4.05 2.08
C ASP A 34 9.90 -4.01 3.45
N MET A 35 10.64 -4.05 4.56
CA MET A 35 10.10 -3.81 5.91
C MET A 35 9.54 -2.40 6.08
N GLY A 36 10.26 -1.38 5.61
CA GLY A 36 9.80 0.01 5.64
C GLY A 36 8.50 0.20 4.85
N ALA A 37 8.45 -0.36 3.63
CA ALA A 37 7.26 -0.33 2.78
C ALA A 37 6.09 -1.09 3.40
N THR A 38 6.33 -2.25 3.99
CA THR A 38 5.30 -3.04 4.72
C THR A 38 4.70 -2.21 5.86
N ALA A 39 5.53 -1.58 6.69
CA ALA A 39 5.05 -0.76 7.80
C ALA A 39 4.25 0.47 7.33
N GLU A 40 4.66 1.09 6.22
CA GLU A 40 3.94 2.21 5.63
C GLU A 40 2.60 1.80 5.00
N ALA A 41 2.54 0.65 4.34
CA ALA A 41 1.31 0.11 3.79
C ALA A 41 0.28 -0.19 4.89
N VAL A 42 0.71 -0.78 6.01
CA VAL A 42 -0.15 -1.01 7.17
C VAL A 42 -0.66 0.31 7.74
N ARG A 43 0.18 1.35 7.89
CA ARG A 43 -0.28 2.68 8.33
C ARG A 43 -1.22 3.36 7.33
N THR A 44 -1.00 3.13 6.05
CA THR A 44 -1.85 3.67 4.97
C THR A 44 -3.26 3.08 5.01
N GLN A 45 -3.40 1.83 5.46
CA GLN A 45 -4.69 1.15 5.65
C GLN A 45 -5.29 1.35 7.05
N ARG A 46 -4.46 1.50 8.09
CA ARG A 46 -4.91 1.51 9.49
C ARG A 46 -4.86 2.90 10.09
N TRP A 47 -6.04 3.50 10.22
CA TRP A 47 -6.26 4.68 11.03
C TRP A 47 -7.68 4.62 11.61
N ARG A 48 -7.96 5.47 12.59
CA ARG A 48 -9.31 5.68 13.11
C ARG A 48 -9.91 6.91 12.41
N PRO A 49 -11.07 6.79 11.73
CA PRO A 49 -11.74 7.95 11.16
C PRO A 49 -12.01 9.01 12.22
N ALA A 50 -11.84 10.28 11.88
CA ALA A 50 -12.18 11.38 12.78
C ALA A 50 -13.70 11.40 13.05
N ASP A 51 -14.10 11.71 14.28
CA ASP A 51 -15.53 11.75 14.64
C ASP A 51 -16.24 13.01 14.10
N SER A 52 -15.48 14.07 13.80
CA SER A 52 -15.97 15.28 13.12
C SER A 52 -15.21 15.54 11.82
N LEU A 53 -15.87 16.22 10.88
CA LEU A 53 -15.28 16.71 9.64
C LEU A 53 -14.49 18.02 9.82
N ASP A 54 -14.57 18.65 10.98
CA ASP A 54 -13.76 19.84 11.31
C ASP A 54 -12.27 19.47 11.51
N VAL A 55 -11.98 18.18 11.69
CA VAL A 55 -10.64 17.64 11.79
C VAL A 55 -10.24 17.04 10.44
N PRO A 56 -9.05 17.37 9.90
CA PRO A 56 -8.55 16.76 8.68
C PRO A 56 -8.55 15.23 8.77
N CYS A 57 -8.94 14.58 7.66
CA CYS A 57 -8.99 13.13 7.54
C CYS A 57 -7.59 12.52 7.82
N PRO A 58 -7.43 11.67 8.85
CA PRO A 58 -6.12 11.19 9.30
C PRO A 58 -5.55 10.04 8.45
N CYS A 59 -6.08 9.79 7.26
CA CYS A 59 -5.60 8.73 6.37
C CYS A 59 -4.23 9.03 5.72
N GLY A 60 -3.63 10.19 6.05
CA GLY A 60 -2.30 10.58 5.61
C GLY A 60 -2.17 10.85 4.11
N GLY A 61 -3.28 11.17 3.42
CA GLY A 61 -3.32 11.51 2.00
C GLY A 61 -4.38 12.56 1.69
N THR A 62 -4.52 12.92 0.42
CA THR A 62 -5.53 13.86 -0.08
C THR A 62 -6.85 13.13 -0.32
N CYS A 63 -7.46 12.61 0.75
CA CYS A 63 -8.89 12.24 0.72
C CYS A 63 -9.71 13.52 0.56
N GLU A 64 -10.84 13.46 -0.14
CA GLU A 64 -11.84 14.53 -0.17
C GLU A 64 -12.98 14.18 0.80
N PRO A 65 -12.80 14.30 2.13
CA PRO A 65 -13.92 14.14 3.05
C PRO A 65 -14.92 15.27 2.82
N GLY A 66 -16.20 14.96 2.98
CA GLY A 66 -17.24 15.97 2.96
C GLY A 66 -17.92 16.17 1.62
N GLU A 67 -17.98 15.19 0.73
CA GLU A 67 -18.98 15.22 -0.34
C GLU A 67 -20.41 15.18 0.25
N LYS A 68 -21.38 15.90 -0.34
CA LYS A 68 -22.77 15.85 0.12
C LYS A 68 -23.43 14.55 -0.34
N CYS A 69 -24.26 13.97 0.52
CA CYS A 69 -25.10 12.84 0.18
C CYS A 69 -26.31 13.31 -0.60
N ASP A 70 -26.55 12.74 -1.78
CA ASP A 70 -27.71 13.07 -2.61
C ASP A 70 -29.05 12.70 -1.96
N ARG A 71 -29.04 11.77 -0.99
CA ARG A 71 -30.25 11.27 -0.33
C ARG A 71 -30.69 12.07 0.89
N CYS A 72 -29.75 12.48 1.74
CA CYS A 72 -30.07 13.15 3.02
C CYS A 72 -29.32 14.47 3.21
N HIS A 73 -28.51 14.89 2.24
CA HIS A 73 -27.70 16.11 2.24
C HIS A 73 -26.66 16.24 3.37
N ALA A 74 -26.55 15.25 4.27
CA ALA A 74 -25.43 15.11 5.17
C ALA A 74 -24.13 14.85 4.39
N ARG A 75 -22.99 14.97 5.07
CA ARG A 75 -21.68 14.80 4.45
C ARG A 75 -21.19 13.35 4.56
N HIS A 76 -20.38 12.92 3.59
CA HIS A 76 -19.68 11.63 3.63
C HIS A 76 -18.33 11.76 4.33
N ARG A 77 -17.99 10.75 5.13
CA ARG A 77 -16.71 10.63 5.83
C ARG A 77 -15.91 9.47 5.25
N HIS A 78 -14.61 9.68 5.04
CA HIS A 78 -13.69 8.61 4.70
C HIS A 78 -13.51 7.66 5.91
N VAL A 79 -13.96 6.42 5.78
CA VAL A 79 -13.99 5.45 6.89
C VAL A 79 -12.94 4.35 6.80
N GLY A 80 -12.30 4.16 5.64
CA GLY A 80 -11.26 3.16 5.51
C GLY A 80 -10.72 3.06 4.09
N ARG A 81 -9.59 2.39 3.96
CA ARG A 81 -8.92 2.15 2.67
C ARG A 81 -8.47 0.71 2.60
N ALA A 82 -8.59 0.13 1.42
CA ALA A 82 -8.14 -1.21 1.14
C ALA A 82 -7.45 -1.26 -0.22
N PRO A 83 -6.63 -2.28 -0.51
CA PRO A 83 -6.14 -2.53 -1.85
C PRO A 83 -7.28 -2.57 -2.88
N GLY A 84 -7.12 -1.86 -3.99
CA GLY A 84 -8.15 -1.65 -5.02
C GLY A 84 -7.93 -2.43 -6.32
N SER A 85 -6.85 -3.20 -6.42
CA SER A 85 -6.50 -3.97 -7.63
C SER A 85 -5.88 -5.30 -7.24
N LEU A 86 -5.93 -6.30 -8.13
CA LEU A 86 -5.27 -7.60 -7.93
C LEU A 86 -3.79 -7.60 -8.32
N THR A 87 -3.34 -6.61 -9.08
CA THR A 87 -2.01 -6.60 -9.71
C THR A 87 -1.30 -5.25 -9.60
N ASP A 88 -2.05 -4.15 -9.62
CA ASP A 88 -1.49 -2.81 -9.45
C ASP A 88 -1.38 -2.47 -7.97
N VAL A 89 -0.15 -2.59 -7.46
CA VAL A 89 0.14 -2.45 -6.03
C VAL A 89 0.02 -1.03 -5.50
N GLU A 90 -0.09 0.00 -6.35
CA GLU A 90 -0.29 1.39 -5.91
C GLU A 90 -1.76 1.84 -5.99
N THR A 91 -2.64 0.98 -6.52
CA THR A 91 -4.08 1.24 -6.59
C THR A 91 -4.78 0.81 -5.30
N TRP A 92 -5.41 1.78 -4.64
CA TRP A 92 -6.20 1.63 -3.42
C TRP A 92 -7.67 1.95 -3.68
N MET A 93 -8.53 1.56 -2.75
CA MET A 93 -9.96 1.83 -2.72
C MET A 93 -10.31 2.47 -1.38
N ASP A 94 -10.75 3.72 -1.42
CA ASP A 94 -11.21 4.50 -0.27
C ASP A 94 -12.72 4.28 -0.11
N LYS A 95 -13.17 4.01 1.11
CA LYS A 95 -14.58 3.82 1.46
C LYS A 95 -15.11 5.02 2.22
N TYR A 96 -16.26 5.52 1.80
CA TYR A 96 -16.92 6.66 2.42
C TYR A 96 -18.31 6.27 2.93
N ASP A 97 -18.60 6.61 4.18
CA ASP A 97 -19.93 6.41 4.78
C ASP A 97 -20.60 7.76 5.03
N CYS A 98 -21.90 7.85 4.74
CA CYS A 98 -22.70 9.02 5.04
C CYS A 98 -22.92 9.14 6.56
N MET A 99 -22.80 10.35 7.11
CA MET A 99 -23.02 10.58 8.54
C MET A 99 -24.49 10.72 8.92
N GLY A 100 -25.42 10.77 7.96
CA GLY A 100 -26.86 10.99 8.20
C GLY A 100 -27.77 9.83 7.80
N CYS A 101 -27.29 8.85 7.02
CA CYS A 101 -28.06 7.69 6.61
C CYS A 101 -27.15 6.50 6.26
N ALA A 102 -27.73 5.35 5.91
CA ALA A 102 -26.98 4.13 5.54
C ALA A 102 -26.32 4.16 4.14
N SER A 103 -26.17 5.33 3.53
CA SER A 103 -25.51 5.46 2.22
C SER A 103 -23.99 5.36 2.37
N SER A 104 -23.34 4.67 1.44
CA SER A 104 -21.89 4.57 1.35
C SER A 104 -21.46 4.46 -0.10
N TYR A 105 -20.21 4.81 -0.39
CA TYR A 105 -19.59 4.61 -1.69
C TYR A 105 -18.10 4.28 -1.56
N THR A 106 -17.50 3.82 -2.66
CA THR A 106 -16.06 3.62 -2.75
C THR A 106 -15.48 4.41 -3.92
N LEU A 107 -14.26 4.89 -3.75
CA LEU A 107 -13.47 5.54 -4.80
C LEU A 107 -12.14 4.83 -4.96
N THR A 108 -11.77 4.54 -6.19
CA THR A 108 -10.44 4.04 -6.52
C THR A 108 -9.46 5.20 -6.59
N VAL A 109 -8.34 5.09 -5.89
CA VAL A 109 -7.29 6.12 -5.83
C VAL A 109 -5.92 5.49 -6.07
N VAL A 110 -5.03 6.22 -6.75
CA VAL A 110 -3.63 5.80 -6.94
C VAL A 110 -2.76 6.56 -5.94
N LEU A 111 -2.03 5.85 -5.08
CA LEU A 111 -1.11 6.44 -4.13
C LEU A 111 0.33 6.10 -4.52
N SER A 112 0.91 6.92 -5.39
CA SER A 112 2.28 6.72 -5.87
C SER A 112 3.29 6.68 -4.74
N GLY A 113 4.16 5.66 -4.75
CA GLY A 113 5.15 5.44 -3.69
C GLY A 113 4.58 4.80 -2.42
N ARG A 114 3.28 4.48 -2.37
CA ARG A 114 2.64 3.80 -1.24
C ARG A 114 2.00 2.49 -1.68
N PRO A 115 2.80 1.50 -2.08
CA PRO A 115 2.25 0.24 -2.52
C PRO A 115 1.66 -0.55 -1.35
N TRP A 116 0.56 -1.28 -1.57
CA TRP A 116 0.00 -2.24 -0.61
C TRP A 116 0.68 -3.61 -0.65
N GLY A 117 1.55 -3.85 -1.64
CA GLY A 117 2.24 -5.12 -1.84
C GLY A 117 3.44 -5.01 -2.79
N ILE A 118 3.91 -6.16 -3.27
CA ILE A 118 5.00 -6.27 -4.26
C ILE A 118 4.42 -6.79 -5.56
N ALA A 119 4.62 -6.05 -6.64
CA ALA A 119 4.36 -6.54 -7.99
C ALA A 119 5.56 -7.38 -8.46
N GLU A 120 5.29 -8.63 -8.82
CA GLU A 120 6.27 -9.58 -9.33
C GLU A 120 5.89 -9.94 -10.77
N THR A 121 6.84 -9.83 -11.68
CA THR A 121 6.67 -10.30 -13.06
C THR A 121 7.11 -11.76 -13.13
N ILE A 122 6.19 -12.66 -13.43
CA ILE A 122 6.44 -14.09 -13.55
C ILE A 122 6.47 -14.44 -15.03
N VAL A 123 7.61 -14.98 -15.49
CA VAL A 123 7.71 -15.60 -16.82
C VAL A 123 7.37 -17.07 -16.67
N GLN A 124 6.21 -17.49 -17.17
CA GLN A 124 5.88 -18.90 -17.31
C GLN A 124 6.60 -19.40 -18.58
N GLY A 125 7.34 -20.50 -18.51
CA GLY A 125 8.32 -20.86 -19.54
C GLY A 125 7.77 -20.98 -20.99
N GLY A 126 8.70 -20.96 -21.95
CA GLY A 126 8.51 -21.53 -23.29
C GLY A 126 7.83 -20.70 -24.39
N SER A 127 7.26 -19.53 -24.10
CA SER A 127 6.69 -18.52 -25.04
C SER A 127 5.53 -17.72 -24.43
N ALA A 128 5.19 -17.94 -23.16
CA ALA A 128 4.10 -17.20 -22.53
C ALA A 128 4.48 -15.74 -22.24
N GLU A 129 3.52 -14.85 -22.49
CA GLU A 129 3.61 -13.44 -22.11
C GLU A 129 3.87 -13.32 -20.60
N PRO A 130 4.75 -12.39 -20.16
CA PRO A 130 5.01 -12.15 -18.75
C PRO A 130 3.73 -11.73 -18.02
N VAL A 131 3.38 -12.44 -16.95
CA VAL A 131 2.20 -12.12 -16.13
C VAL A 131 2.65 -11.36 -14.88
N VAL A 132 1.99 -10.24 -14.60
CA VAL A 132 2.17 -9.50 -13.35
C VAL A 132 1.30 -10.15 -12.28
N ARG A 133 1.91 -10.54 -11.16
CA ARG A 133 1.24 -11.02 -9.97
C ARG A 133 1.62 -10.12 -8.80
N ALA A 134 0.64 -9.74 -7.99
CA ALA A 134 0.93 -9.05 -6.73
C ALA A 134 1.05 -10.05 -5.58
N ARG A 135 1.92 -9.73 -4.61
CA ARG A 135 1.98 -10.36 -3.30
C ARG A 135 1.70 -9.29 -2.24
N VAL A 136 0.72 -9.56 -1.37
CA VAL A 136 0.28 -8.60 -0.34
C VAL A 136 1.35 -8.47 0.75
N PHE A 137 1.59 -7.26 1.24
CA PHE A 137 2.46 -7.08 2.41
C PHE A 137 1.84 -7.70 3.67
N PRO A 138 2.64 -8.32 4.57
CA PRO A 138 2.13 -8.82 5.84
C PRO A 138 1.38 -7.75 6.63
N GLY A 139 0.20 -8.11 7.17
CA GLY A 139 -0.64 -7.21 7.98
C GLY A 139 -1.57 -6.28 7.20
N VAL A 140 -1.42 -6.20 5.87
CA VAL A 140 -2.37 -5.54 4.96
C VAL A 140 -3.50 -6.51 4.62
N VAL A 141 -4.74 -6.05 4.79
CA VAL A 141 -5.96 -6.80 4.48
C VAL A 141 -6.40 -6.46 3.06
N HIS A 142 -6.40 -7.46 2.18
CA HIS A 142 -6.81 -7.30 0.79
C HIS A 142 -8.21 -7.91 0.57
N PRO A 143 -9.24 -7.13 0.18
CA PRO A 143 -10.62 -7.62 0.14
C PRO A 143 -10.84 -8.68 -0.94
N MET A 144 -10.07 -8.64 -2.02
CA MET A 144 -10.19 -9.55 -3.18
C MET A 144 -9.13 -10.67 -3.22
N MET A 145 -8.18 -10.70 -2.28
CA MET A 145 -7.11 -11.70 -2.26
C MET A 145 -7.12 -12.42 -0.92
N ARG A 146 -6.99 -13.75 -0.95
CA ARG A 146 -6.86 -14.50 0.30
C ARG A 146 -5.52 -14.19 0.96
N PRO A 147 -5.47 -14.01 2.29
CA PRO A 147 -4.20 -13.95 3.01
C PRO A 147 -3.39 -15.23 2.76
N GLU A 148 -2.09 -15.10 2.47
CA GLU A 148 -1.20 -16.28 2.34
C GLU A 148 -0.94 -16.95 3.70
N THR A 149 -1.26 -16.27 4.81
CA THR A 149 -1.18 -16.82 6.17
C THR A 149 -2.46 -16.41 6.92
N PRO A 150 -3.20 -17.35 7.55
CA PRO A 150 -4.30 -17.00 8.42
C PRO A 150 -3.79 -16.09 9.55
N ALA A 151 -4.58 -15.10 9.96
CA ALA A 151 -4.31 -14.44 11.24
C ALA A 151 -4.46 -15.51 12.33
N GLU A 152 -3.41 -15.74 13.11
CA GLU A 152 -3.54 -16.55 14.32
C GLU A 152 -4.48 -15.80 15.28
N ASP A 153 -5.54 -16.51 15.72
CA ASP A 153 -6.62 -16.03 16.62
C ASP A 153 -6.10 -15.59 18.00
#